data_AF-A0A7L2U0N3-F1
#
_entry.id   AF-A0A7L2U0N3-F1
#
_cell.length_a   1.000
_cell.length_b   1.000
_cell.length_c   1.000
_cell.angle_alpha   90.00
_cell.angle_beta   90.00
_cell.angle_gamma   90.00
#
_symmetry.space_group_name_H-M   'P 1'
#
loop_
_entity.id
_entity.type
_entity.pdbx_description
1 polymer ?
#
loop_
_entity_poly.entity_id
_entity_poly.type
_entity_poly.pdbx_seq_one_letter_code
_entity_poly.pdbx_strand_id
1 'polypeptide(L)' 'MSMPSSSTTLRLPAGFRNLLEGLALEVLRAQPTDVVAFAAQHFQTLLERREGEWPSPAA' A
#
# COMPACT_ATOMS: atom_id res chain seq x y z
N MET A 1 -16.20 -16.38 36.52
CA MET A 1 -15.95 -16.57 35.08
C MET A 1 -16.46 -15.34 34.34
N SER A 2 -15.59 -14.62 33.62
CA SER A 2 -15.98 -13.63 32.61
C SER A 2 -14.79 -13.44 31.67
N MET A 3 -14.90 -13.94 30.44
CA MET A 3 -13.92 -13.62 29.40
C MET A 3 -14.32 -12.28 28.78
N PRO A 4 -13.41 -11.31 28.63
CA PRO A 4 -13.68 -10.18 27.75
C PRO A 4 -13.58 -10.68 26.30
N SER A 5 -14.70 -10.73 25.60
CA SER A 5 -14.72 -10.84 24.14
C SER A 5 -14.29 -9.50 23.54
N SER A 6 -12.99 -9.21 23.61
CA SER A 6 -12.38 -8.19 22.76
C SER A 6 -12.50 -8.68 21.32
N SER A 7 -13.52 -8.20 20.61
CA SER A 7 -13.65 -8.38 19.17
C SER A 7 -12.59 -7.53 18.46
N THR A 8 -11.32 -7.92 18.57
CA THR A 8 -10.20 -7.25 17.90
C THR A 8 -9.97 -7.92 16.55
N THR A 9 -10.97 -7.94 15.66
CA THR A 9 -10.82 -8.55 14.33
C THR A 9 -10.33 -7.53 13.30
N LEU A 10 -9.34 -6.71 13.66
CA LEU A 10 -8.59 -5.94 12.66
C LEU A 10 -7.51 -6.84 12.09
N ARG A 11 -7.86 -7.58 11.03
CA ARG A 11 -6.94 -8.43 10.29
C ARG A 11 -6.28 -7.58 9.20
N LEU A 12 -4.94 -7.58 9.16
CA LEU A 12 -4.22 -6.93 8.08
C LEU A 12 -4.60 -7.60 6.75
N PRO A 13 -4.96 -6.83 5.70
CA PRO A 13 -5.15 -7.38 4.37
C PRO A 13 -3.89 -8.09 3.88
N ALA A 14 -4.09 -9.15 3.08
CA ALA A 14 -2.98 -9.82 2.40
C ALA A 14 -2.21 -8.80 1.54
N GLY A 15 -0.87 -8.85 1.62
CA GLY A 15 0.00 -7.93 0.87
C GLY A 15 0.15 -6.53 1.46
N PHE A 16 -0.59 -6.17 2.51
CA PHE A 16 -0.49 -4.83 3.12
C PHE A 16 0.92 -4.53 3.67
N ARG A 17 1.54 -5.53 4.30
CA ARG A 17 2.93 -5.42 4.80
C ARG A 17 3.92 -5.17 3.66
N ASN A 18 3.82 -5.94 2.58
CA ASN A 18 4.69 -5.79 1.40
C ASN A 18 4.53 -4.41 0.74
N LEU A 19 3.30 -3.89 0.69
CA LEU A 19 3.01 -2.55 0.17
C LEU A 19 3.71 -1.45 0.99
N LEU A 20 3.64 -1.54 2.32
CA LEU A 20 4.35 -0.60 3.21
C LEU A 20 5.87 -0.75 3.15
N GLU A 21 6.38 -1.98 3.07
CA GLU A 21 7.81 -2.22 2.90
C GLU A 21 8.33 -1.63 1.58
N GLY A 22 7.59 -1.78 0.48
CA GLY A 22 7.93 -1.17 -0.81
C GLY A 22 8.03 0.35 -0.73
N LEU A 23 7.02 1.00 -0.13
CA LEU A 23 7.05 2.45 0.09
C LEU A 23 8.25 2.86 0.96
N ALA A 24 8.50 2.15 2.06
CA ALA A 24 9.59 2.48 2.98
C ALA A 24 10.96 2.40 2.30
N LEU A 25 11.19 1.38 1.46
CA LEU A 25 12.42 1.26 0.69
C LEU A 25 12.59 2.40 -0.31
N GLU A 26 11.53 2.84 -0.97
CA GLU A 26 11.58 3.97 -1.93
C GLU A 26 11.84 5.31 -1.22
N VAL A 27 11.25 5.52 -0.04
CA VAL A 27 11.55 6.69 0.80
C VAL A 27 13.02 6.68 1.22
N LEU A 28 13.55 5.53 1.64
CA LEU A 28 14.97 5.41 2.02
C LEU A 28 15.91 5.69 0.84
N ARG A 29 15.53 5.30 -0.38
CA ARG A 29 16.31 5.57 -1.60
C ARG A 29 16.27 7.04 -2.03
N ALA A 30 15.08 7.65 -2.01
CA ALA A 30 14.88 9.00 -2.53
C ALA A 30 15.20 10.10 -1.50
N GLN A 31 15.23 9.79 -0.19
CA GLN A 31 15.42 10.74 0.91
C GLN A 31 14.58 12.03 0.74
N PRO A 32 13.26 11.92 0.49
CA PRO A 32 12.43 13.09 0.21
C PRO A 32 12.26 13.95 1.45
N THR A 33 12.18 15.28 1.25
CA THR A 33 11.88 16.22 2.34
C THR A 33 10.42 16.10 2.80
N ASP A 34 9.50 15.82 1.88
CA ASP A 34 8.09 15.56 2.16
C ASP A 34 7.74 14.10 1.83
N VAL A 35 7.70 13.28 2.88
CA VAL A 35 7.39 11.85 2.79
C VAL A 35 5.94 11.61 2.39
N VAL A 36 5.01 12.48 2.81
CA VAL A 36 3.57 12.29 2.55
C VAL A 36 3.28 12.55 1.08
N ALA A 37 3.79 13.65 0.52
CA ALA A 37 3.66 13.96 -0.89
C ALA A 37 4.30 12.87 -1.76
N PHE A 38 5.51 12.42 -1.39
CA PHE A 38 6.20 11.34 -2.09
C PHE A 38 5.38 10.03 -2.08
N ALA A 39 4.81 9.65 -0.94
CA ALA A 39 3.99 8.45 -0.83
C ALA A 39 2.75 8.51 -1.73
N ALA A 40 2.08 9.66 -1.78
CA ALA A 40 0.92 9.86 -2.66
C ALA A 40 1.30 9.67 -4.14
N GLN A 41 2.40 10.28 -4.58
CA GLN A 41 2.92 10.13 -5.94
C GLN A 41 3.35 8.69 -6.25
N HIS A 42 3.99 8.01 -5.30
CA HIS A 42 4.40 6.62 -5.43
C HIS A 42 3.20 5.71 -5.66
N PHE A 43 2.15 5.83 -4.83
CA PHE A 43 0.93 5.03 -5.01
C PHE A 43 0.17 5.38 -6.28
N GLN A 44 0.14 6.64 -6.68
CA GLN A 44 -0.43 7.04 -7.98
C GLN A 44 0.29 6.34 -9.13
N THR A 45 1.62 6.33 -9.12
CA THR A 45 2.43 5.65 -10.15
C THR A 45 2.15 4.15 -10.18
N LEU A 46 1.96 3.51 -9.04
CA LEU A 46 1.61 2.08 -8.97
C LEU A 46 0.22 1.79 -9.55
N LEU A 47 -0.76 2.68 -9.31
CA LEU A 47 -2.10 2.57 -9.89
C LEU A 47 -2.06 2.74 -11.41
N GLU A 48 -1.37 3.76 -11.91
CA GLU A 48 -1.22 4.02 -13.34
C GLU A 48 -0.53 2.85 -14.05
N ARG A 49 0.49 2.24 -13.42
CA ARG A 49 1.13 1.03 -13.98
C ARG A 49 0.17 -0.14 -14.02
N ARG A 50 -0.62 -0.36 -12.97
CA ARG A 50 -1.63 -1.43 -12.95
C ARG A 50 -2.68 -1.23 -14.04
N GLU A 51 -3.11 0.01 -14.27
CA GLU A 51 -4.12 0.34 -15.27
C GLU A 51 -3.56 0.36 -16.69
N GLY A 52 -2.32 0.81 -16.87
CA GLY A 52 -1.62 0.83 -18.16
C GLY A 52 -1.11 -0.54 -18.62
N GLU A 53 -0.85 -1.46 -17.69
CA GLU A 53 -0.41 -2.83 -17.99
C GLU A 53 -1.57 -3.80 -18.27
N TRP A 54 -2.84 -3.37 -18.12
CA TRP A 54 -4.00 -4.19 -18.49
C TRP A 54 -4.48 -3.84 -19.90
N PRO A 55 -4.14 -4.62 -20.96
CA PRO A 55 -4.95 -4.60 -22.16
C PRO A 55 -6.30 -5.20 -21.79
N SER A 56 -7.37 -4.40 -21.82
CA SER A 56 -8.74 -4.92 -21.69
C SER A 56 -8.96 -6.08 -22.66
N PRO A 57 -9.21 -7.34 -22.22
CA PRO A 57 -9.71 -8.37 -23.10
C PRO A 57 -11.24 -8.29 -23.12
N ALA A 58 -11.79 -7.17 -23.59
CA ALA A 58 -13.23 -7.01 -23.78
C ALA A 58 -13.50 -5.98 -24.90
N ALA A 59 -13.52 -6.50 -26.14
CA ALA A 59 -14.23 -5.96 -27.29
C ALA A 59 -15.00 -7.13 -27.94
#